data_AF-A0A1C6C3Y9-F1
#
_entry.id   AF-A0A1C6C3Y9-F1
#
_cell.length_a   1.000
_cell.length_b   1.000
_cell.length_c   1.000
_cell.angle_alpha   90.00
_cell.angle_beta   90.00
_cell.angle_gamma   90.00
#
_symmetry.space_group_name_H-M   'P 1'
#
loop_
_entity.id
_entity.type
_entity.pdbx_description
1 polymer ?
#
loop_
_entity_poly.entity_id
_entity_poly.type
_entity_poly.pdbx_seq_one_letter_code
_entity_poly.pdbx_strand_id
1 'polypeptide(L)'
;MENTAKYEFTGETRIVKNNSSEHEVKRIRALKGFKPPTMLDEVNIGDLGGWIEEENNLSQDGLCWVDENAVVIESAVVKDDAYVCGNAVICENAVICRFGTVDENAFVGGNSIISDKATVFERAKISGYVTIKGNVEVRGLACLIGLNEENRTVIDGDIIIFSSLGIKKWDVKICSRKIIENHSDIGLPQNNAVISFYDPNRYNNDKNYKLVDYSEKADSVLYIPLDDFQTELPEAEKIAEFVYFAESKELQIICQCESGQNRSAGCAAAILEHFNHSGDFILNNHRYHPDEMVYYAVLDALEAFGDNK
;
A
#
# COMPACT_ATOMS: atom_id res chain seq x y z
N MET A 1 -40.01 -16.47 -1.64
CA MET A 1 -38.78 -17.12 -2.14
C MET A 1 -37.69 -16.67 -1.18
N GLU A 2 -36.98 -17.60 -0.54
CA GLU A 2 -35.80 -17.23 0.24
C GLU A 2 -34.82 -16.51 -0.68
N ASN A 3 -34.26 -15.39 -0.21
CA ASN A 3 -33.26 -14.66 -0.96
C ASN A 3 -32.01 -15.54 -1.08
N THR A 4 -31.73 -16.05 -2.29
CA THR A 4 -30.60 -16.93 -2.54
C THR A 4 -29.32 -16.16 -2.88
N ALA A 5 -29.33 -14.82 -2.90
CA ALA A 5 -28.15 -14.02 -3.19
C ALA A 5 -27.04 -14.22 -2.15
N LYS A 6 -25.79 -14.23 -2.61
CA LYS A 6 -24.58 -14.30 -1.78
C LYS A 6 -24.21 -12.94 -1.22
N TYR A 7 -24.41 -11.87 -2.00
CA TYR A 7 -24.14 -10.49 -1.59
C TYR A 7 -25.12 -9.50 -2.23
N GLU A 8 -25.12 -8.27 -1.73
CA GLU A 8 -25.82 -7.12 -2.28
C GLU A 8 -24.90 -5.90 -2.39
N PHE A 9 -25.34 -4.87 -3.13
CA PHE A 9 -24.73 -3.55 -3.07
C PHE A 9 -25.19 -2.78 -1.83
N THR A 10 -24.29 -2.10 -1.15
CA THR A 10 -24.64 -1.30 0.05
C THR A 10 -25.34 0.02 -0.30
N GLY A 11 -25.18 0.49 -1.54
CA GLY A 11 -25.56 1.82 -2.00
C GLY A 11 -24.42 2.86 -1.91
N GLU A 12 -23.30 2.52 -1.29
CA GLU A 12 -22.08 3.33 -1.29
C GLU A 12 -21.38 3.22 -2.65
N THR A 13 -21.00 4.36 -3.23
CA THR A 13 -20.29 4.43 -4.52
C THR A 13 -19.05 5.30 -4.45
N ARG A 14 -18.08 5.03 -5.34
CA ARG A 14 -16.92 5.90 -5.59
C ARG A 14 -16.51 5.86 -7.06
N ILE A 15 -15.82 6.88 -7.52
CA ILE A 15 -15.23 6.92 -8.86
C ILE A 15 -13.80 6.39 -8.80
N VAL A 16 -13.50 5.40 -9.65
CA VAL A 16 -12.15 4.88 -9.86
C VAL A 16 -11.71 5.26 -11.27
N LYS A 17 -10.47 5.75 -11.40
CA LYS A 17 -9.87 6.05 -12.69
C LYS A 17 -9.07 4.84 -13.17
N ASN A 18 -9.41 4.30 -14.33
CA ASN A 18 -8.62 3.29 -15.02
C ASN A 18 -8.24 3.83 -16.41
N ASN A 19 -6.94 3.99 -16.65
CA ASN A 19 -6.42 4.66 -17.85
C ASN A 19 -7.07 6.06 -18.06
N SER A 20 -7.82 6.25 -19.14
CA SER A 20 -8.51 7.50 -19.47
C SER A 20 -10.02 7.46 -19.19
N SER A 21 -10.49 6.41 -18.50
CA SER A 21 -11.90 6.20 -18.20
C SER A 21 -12.16 6.32 -16.70
N GLU A 22 -13.32 6.88 -16.36
CA GLU A 22 -13.85 6.92 -14.99
C GLU A 22 -14.94 5.86 -14.85
N HIS A 23 -14.84 5.05 -13.79
CA HIS A 23 -15.75 3.95 -13.48
C HIS A 23 -16.40 4.18 -12.14
N GLU A 24 -17.74 4.15 -12.09
CA GLU A 24 -18.48 4.19 -10.83
C GLU A 24 -18.59 2.78 -10.25
N VAL A 25 -17.95 2.55 -9.10
CA VAL A 25 -17.97 1.26 -8.42
C VAL A 25 -18.82 1.32 -7.16
N LYS A 26 -19.42 0.19 -6.81
CA LYS A 26 -20.34 0.04 -5.67
C LYS A 26 -19.75 -0.93 -4.66
N ARG A 27 -19.82 -0.59 -3.37
CA ARG A 27 -19.38 -1.46 -2.29
C ARG A 27 -20.34 -2.64 -2.14
N ILE A 28 -19.80 -3.85 -1.96
CA ILE A 28 -20.60 -5.05 -1.72
C ILE A 28 -20.70 -5.40 -0.24
N ARG A 29 -21.76 -6.11 0.14
CA ARG A 29 -21.98 -6.64 1.49
C ARG A 29 -22.50 -8.08 1.42
N ALA A 30 -21.93 -8.95 2.25
CA ALA A 30 -22.31 -10.34 2.32
C ALA A 30 -23.73 -10.53 2.90
N LEU A 31 -24.52 -11.37 2.25
CA LEU A 31 -25.85 -11.79 2.70
C LEU A 31 -25.85 -13.20 3.31
N LYS A 32 -24.74 -13.92 3.17
CA LYS A 32 -24.55 -15.29 3.68
C LYS A 32 -23.18 -15.41 4.35
N GLY A 33 -23.10 -16.26 5.36
CA GLY A 33 -21.82 -16.69 5.92
C GLY A 33 -21.21 -17.81 5.08
N PHE A 34 -19.92 -17.73 4.78
CA PHE A 34 -19.17 -18.77 4.06
C PHE A 34 -17.66 -18.62 4.25
N LYS A 35 -16.93 -19.74 4.12
CA LYS A 35 -15.48 -19.79 4.28
C LYS A 35 -14.79 -20.23 2.99
N PRO A 36 -14.27 -19.28 2.19
CA PRO A 36 -13.45 -19.59 1.02
C PRO A 36 -12.15 -20.29 1.44
N PRO A 37 -11.71 -21.34 0.72
CA PRO A 37 -10.49 -22.06 1.03
C PRO A 37 -9.21 -21.26 0.75
N THR A 38 -9.34 -20.16 0.00
CA THR A 38 -8.32 -19.16 -0.32
C THR A 38 -8.13 -18.12 0.77
N MET A 39 -8.95 -18.15 1.83
CA MET A 39 -8.95 -17.19 2.93
C MET A 39 -8.72 -17.87 4.27
N LEU A 40 -8.08 -17.16 5.21
CA LEU A 40 -7.94 -17.63 6.59
C LEU A 40 -9.24 -17.45 7.38
N ASP A 41 -9.88 -16.31 7.19
CA ASP A 41 -11.09 -15.88 7.89
C ASP A 41 -12.36 -16.26 7.13
N GLU A 42 -13.46 -16.36 7.87
CA GLU A 42 -14.80 -16.61 7.34
C GLU A 42 -15.48 -15.28 7.02
N VAL A 43 -16.17 -15.22 5.88
CA VAL A 43 -17.08 -14.10 5.56
C VAL A 43 -18.37 -14.32 6.31
N ASN A 44 -18.77 -13.36 7.13
CA ASN A 44 -20.00 -13.39 7.90
C ASN A 44 -21.09 -12.55 7.24
N ILE A 45 -22.33 -12.83 7.62
CA ILE A 45 -23.48 -12.04 7.16
C ILE A 45 -23.29 -10.59 7.62
N GLY A 46 -23.35 -9.66 6.67
CA GLY A 46 -23.18 -8.23 6.91
C GLY A 46 -21.77 -7.70 6.70
N ASP A 47 -20.77 -8.57 6.50
CA ASP A 47 -19.40 -8.15 6.24
C ASP A 47 -19.32 -7.36 4.93
N LEU A 48 -18.56 -6.25 4.96
CA LEU A 48 -18.32 -5.42 3.79
C LEU A 48 -17.19 -6.04 2.96
N GLY A 49 -17.46 -6.39 1.72
CA GLY A 49 -16.43 -6.76 0.74
C GLY A 49 -15.97 -5.55 -0.07
N GLY A 50 -15.13 -5.71 -1.08
CA GLY A 50 -14.58 -4.62 -1.89
C GLY A 50 -15.58 -3.97 -2.86
N TRP A 51 -15.09 -3.53 -4.02
CA TRP A 51 -15.83 -2.69 -4.94
C TRP A 51 -15.98 -3.33 -6.32
N ILE A 52 -17.19 -3.33 -6.86
CA ILE A 52 -17.45 -3.82 -8.22
C ILE A 52 -18.33 -2.83 -9.00
N GLU A 53 -18.16 -2.75 -10.32
CA GLU A 53 -18.92 -1.83 -11.18
C GLU A 53 -20.37 -2.32 -11.42
N GLU A 54 -20.48 -3.59 -11.80
CA GLU A 54 -21.73 -4.28 -12.11
C GLU A 54 -21.83 -5.63 -11.38
N GLU A 55 -23.05 -6.15 -11.23
CA GLU A 55 -23.29 -7.42 -10.54
C GLU A 55 -22.57 -8.59 -11.22
N ASN A 56 -22.34 -8.53 -12.53
CA ASN A 56 -21.65 -9.59 -13.27
C ASN A 56 -20.14 -9.69 -12.98
N ASN A 57 -19.54 -8.68 -12.33
CA ASN A 57 -18.12 -8.69 -12.04
C ASN A 57 -17.74 -9.69 -10.93
N LEU A 58 -18.70 -10.08 -10.08
CA LEU A 58 -18.51 -11.08 -9.03
C LEU A 58 -19.64 -12.11 -9.12
N SER A 59 -19.30 -13.40 -9.17
CA SER A 59 -20.34 -14.42 -9.24
C SER A 59 -21.15 -14.49 -7.94
N GLN A 60 -22.47 -14.62 -8.05
CA GLN A 60 -23.36 -14.96 -6.93
C GLN A 60 -23.21 -16.44 -6.51
N ASP A 61 -22.63 -17.28 -7.38
CA ASP A 61 -22.35 -18.68 -7.11
C ASP A 61 -20.92 -18.88 -6.58
N GLY A 62 -20.64 -20.06 -6.02
CA GLY A 62 -19.33 -20.40 -5.46
C GLY A 62 -18.95 -19.56 -4.23
N LEU A 63 -17.72 -19.75 -3.75
CA LEU A 63 -17.18 -19.07 -2.57
C LEU A 63 -16.33 -17.83 -2.92
N CYS A 64 -16.33 -17.38 -4.18
CA CYS A 64 -15.50 -16.26 -4.57
C CYS A 64 -15.88 -14.97 -3.84
N TRP A 65 -14.87 -14.15 -3.53
CA TRP A 65 -15.06 -12.91 -2.78
C TRP A 65 -14.09 -11.82 -3.24
N VAL A 66 -14.59 -10.59 -3.24
CA VAL A 66 -13.79 -9.37 -3.42
C VAL A 66 -13.84 -8.63 -2.09
N ASP A 67 -12.70 -8.22 -1.56
CA ASP A 67 -12.58 -7.72 -0.20
C ASP A 67 -11.74 -6.44 -0.11
N GLU A 68 -11.71 -5.83 1.07
CA GLU A 68 -10.87 -4.66 1.37
C GLU A 68 -11.07 -3.51 0.39
N ASN A 69 -10.03 -3.02 -0.28
CA ASN A 69 -10.08 -1.91 -1.24
C ASN A 69 -10.09 -2.37 -2.70
N ALA A 70 -10.11 -3.68 -2.95
CA ALA A 70 -10.02 -4.24 -4.28
C ALA A 70 -11.16 -3.77 -5.19
N VAL A 71 -10.85 -3.65 -6.48
CA VAL A 71 -11.74 -3.11 -7.50
C VAL A 71 -11.84 -4.09 -8.67
N VAL A 72 -13.07 -4.44 -9.04
CA VAL A 72 -13.36 -5.23 -10.26
C VAL A 72 -14.29 -4.42 -11.16
N ILE A 73 -13.79 -4.03 -12.33
CA ILE A 73 -14.47 -3.12 -13.27
C ILE A 73 -14.49 -3.69 -14.68
N GLU A 74 -15.22 -3.02 -15.57
CA GLU A 74 -15.39 -3.37 -16.98
C GLU A 74 -15.98 -4.79 -17.12
N SER A 75 -15.46 -5.60 -18.04
CA SER A 75 -15.94 -6.97 -18.30
C SER A 75 -15.21 -8.03 -17.45
N ALA A 76 -14.46 -7.61 -16.42
CA ALA A 76 -13.72 -8.53 -15.57
C ALA A 76 -14.66 -9.37 -14.71
N VAL A 77 -14.30 -10.62 -14.42
CA VAL A 77 -15.14 -11.55 -13.66
C VAL A 77 -14.34 -12.31 -12.61
N VAL A 78 -14.82 -12.31 -11.37
CA VAL A 78 -14.33 -13.13 -10.25
C VAL A 78 -15.36 -14.20 -9.92
N LYS A 79 -14.99 -15.49 -9.99
CA LYS A 79 -15.93 -16.62 -9.86
C LYS A 79 -15.32 -17.85 -9.19
N ASP A 80 -16.14 -18.90 -9.02
CA ASP A 80 -15.80 -20.13 -8.32
C ASP A 80 -15.40 -19.86 -6.86
N ASP A 81 -14.17 -20.13 -6.43
CA ASP A 81 -13.65 -19.92 -5.07
C ASP A 81 -12.47 -18.91 -5.04
N ALA A 82 -12.40 -18.05 -6.06
CA ALA A 82 -11.34 -17.06 -6.22
C ALA A 82 -11.42 -15.93 -5.20
N TYR A 83 -10.28 -15.34 -4.86
CA TYR A 83 -10.20 -14.25 -3.88
C TYR A 83 -9.44 -13.05 -4.43
N VAL A 84 -10.01 -11.85 -4.26
CA VAL A 84 -9.38 -10.59 -4.64
C VAL A 84 -9.44 -9.62 -3.46
N CYS A 85 -8.30 -9.14 -2.97
CA CYS A 85 -8.19 -8.28 -1.79
C CYS A 85 -7.06 -7.24 -1.93
N GLY A 86 -6.73 -6.52 -0.85
CA GLY A 86 -5.80 -5.41 -0.89
C GLY A 86 -6.35 -4.22 -1.67
N ASN A 87 -5.47 -3.59 -2.44
CA ASN A 87 -5.77 -2.52 -3.40
C ASN A 87 -5.77 -3.06 -4.85
N ALA A 88 -6.00 -4.36 -5.05
CA ALA A 88 -5.89 -4.98 -6.36
C ALA A 88 -6.92 -4.43 -7.35
N VAL A 89 -6.53 -4.33 -8.63
CA VAL A 89 -7.41 -3.86 -9.71
C VAL A 89 -7.53 -4.94 -10.78
N ILE A 90 -8.76 -5.39 -11.01
CA ILE A 90 -9.11 -6.34 -12.06
C ILE A 90 -10.01 -5.63 -13.07
N CYS A 91 -9.61 -5.59 -14.34
CA CYS A 91 -10.33 -4.82 -15.37
C CYS A 91 -10.32 -5.52 -16.74
N GLU A 92 -10.85 -4.83 -17.76
CA GLU A 92 -10.97 -5.32 -19.14
C GLU A 92 -11.75 -6.65 -19.18
N ASN A 93 -11.19 -7.72 -19.75
CA ASN A 93 -11.82 -9.04 -19.86
C ASN A 93 -11.16 -10.07 -18.93
N ALA A 94 -10.49 -9.63 -17.86
CA ALA A 94 -9.76 -10.52 -16.98
C ALA A 94 -10.71 -11.46 -16.21
N VAL A 95 -10.28 -12.70 -16.00
CA VAL A 95 -11.06 -13.70 -15.26
C VAL A 95 -10.22 -14.29 -14.13
N ILE A 96 -10.70 -14.15 -12.90
CA ILE A 96 -10.13 -14.82 -11.72
C ILE A 96 -11.09 -15.93 -11.31
N CYS A 97 -10.62 -17.17 -11.29
CA CYS A 97 -11.49 -18.32 -11.07
C CYS A 97 -10.79 -19.47 -10.31
N ARG A 98 -11.52 -20.56 -10.06
CA ARG A 98 -11.09 -21.67 -9.18
C ARG A 98 -10.57 -21.16 -7.83
N PHE A 99 -9.30 -21.35 -7.47
CA PHE A 99 -8.70 -20.84 -6.22
C PHE A 99 -7.68 -19.72 -6.50
N GLY A 100 -7.82 -19.03 -7.64
CA GLY A 100 -6.92 -17.93 -7.98
C GLY A 100 -7.03 -16.78 -6.99
N THR A 101 -5.89 -16.21 -6.61
CA THR A 101 -5.82 -15.11 -5.64
C THR A 101 -5.10 -13.91 -6.25
N VAL A 102 -5.68 -12.71 -6.09
CA VAL A 102 -5.03 -11.44 -6.43
C VAL A 102 -5.08 -10.50 -5.24
N ASP A 103 -3.93 -9.98 -4.81
CA ASP A 103 -3.80 -9.26 -3.53
C ASP A 103 -2.87 -8.04 -3.65
N GLU A 104 -2.78 -7.25 -2.59
CA GLU A 104 -1.95 -6.05 -2.44
C GLU A 104 -2.21 -5.04 -3.57
N ASN A 105 -1.19 -4.57 -4.28
CA ASN A 105 -1.32 -3.56 -5.33
C ASN A 105 -1.24 -4.19 -6.74
N ALA A 106 -1.62 -5.46 -6.88
CA ALA A 106 -1.55 -6.17 -8.15
C ALA A 106 -2.59 -5.65 -9.17
N PHE A 107 -2.20 -5.66 -10.44
CA PHE A 107 -3.05 -5.28 -11.55
C PHE A 107 -3.22 -6.45 -12.51
N VAL A 108 -4.46 -6.82 -12.82
CA VAL A 108 -4.80 -7.86 -13.80
C VAL A 108 -5.84 -7.34 -14.78
N GLY A 109 -5.39 -7.05 -16.00
CA GLY A 109 -6.23 -6.60 -17.12
C GLY A 109 -6.09 -7.49 -18.35
N GLY A 110 -6.50 -7.00 -19.51
CA GLY A 110 -6.50 -7.77 -20.76
C GLY A 110 -7.54 -8.87 -20.80
N ASN A 111 -7.23 -9.91 -21.56
CA ASN A 111 -7.94 -11.19 -21.61
C ASN A 111 -7.21 -12.22 -20.71
N SER A 112 -6.71 -11.77 -19.56
CA SER A 112 -5.91 -12.58 -18.64
C SER A 112 -6.79 -13.55 -17.84
N ILE A 113 -6.27 -14.73 -17.53
CA ILE A 113 -6.97 -15.73 -16.71
C ILE A 113 -6.05 -16.17 -15.58
N ILE A 114 -6.47 -15.95 -14.33
CA ILE A 114 -5.79 -16.44 -13.13
C ILE A 114 -6.66 -17.54 -12.52
N SER A 115 -6.12 -18.75 -12.39
CA SER A 115 -6.90 -19.92 -12.00
C SER A 115 -6.07 -20.94 -11.22
N ASP A 116 -6.70 -22.04 -10.82
CA ASP A 116 -6.13 -23.06 -9.93
C ASP A 116 -5.62 -22.42 -8.64
N LYS A 117 -4.35 -22.58 -8.25
CA LYS A 117 -3.76 -21.99 -7.03
C LYS A 117 -2.80 -20.85 -7.37
N ALA A 118 -3.00 -20.18 -8.51
CA ALA A 118 -2.15 -19.07 -8.91
C ALA A 118 -2.41 -17.84 -8.03
N THR A 119 -1.33 -17.22 -7.55
CA THR A 119 -1.36 -16.02 -6.71
C THR A 119 -0.59 -14.88 -7.37
N VAL A 120 -1.22 -13.72 -7.50
CA VAL A 120 -0.62 -12.49 -8.04
C VAL A 120 -0.70 -11.39 -6.99
N PHE A 121 0.44 -10.85 -6.55
CA PHE A 121 0.47 -9.91 -5.43
C PHE A 121 1.63 -8.90 -5.55
N GLU A 122 1.84 -8.08 -4.52
CA GLU A 122 2.72 -6.91 -4.54
C GLU A 122 2.31 -5.91 -5.63
N ARG A 123 3.18 -5.63 -6.61
CA ARG A 123 2.93 -4.65 -7.70
C ARG A 123 2.98 -5.32 -9.06
N ALA A 124 2.68 -6.63 -9.11
CA ALA A 124 2.71 -7.40 -10.34
C ALA A 124 1.63 -6.91 -11.30
N LYS A 125 1.98 -6.84 -12.59
CA LYS A 125 1.08 -6.41 -13.66
C LYS A 125 0.92 -7.50 -14.70
N ILE A 126 -0.31 -7.94 -14.91
CA ILE A 126 -0.67 -8.98 -15.88
C ILE A 126 -1.64 -8.37 -16.89
N SER A 127 -1.34 -8.44 -18.18
CA SER A 127 -2.20 -7.88 -19.23
C SER A 127 -2.08 -8.61 -20.58
N GLY A 128 -2.97 -8.27 -21.51
CA GLY A 128 -3.03 -8.93 -22.81
C GLY A 128 -3.61 -10.35 -22.72
N TYR A 129 -3.03 -11.31 -23.42
CA TYR A 129 -3.53 -12.70 -23.48
C TYR A 129 -2.66 -13.66 -22.66
N VAL A 130 -2.84 -13.64 -21.33
CA VAL A 130 -2.09 -14.48 -20.38
C VAL A 130 -3.01 -15.47 -19.67
N THR A 131 -2.54 -16.68 -19.42
CA THR A 131 -3.19 -17.64 -18.52
C THR A 131 -2.18 -18.18 -17.52
N ILE A 132 -2.48 -18.00 -16.25
CA ILE A 132 -1.70 -18.50 -15.12
C ILE A 132 -2.55 -19.53 -14.38
N LYS A 133 -2.00 -20.73 -14.25
CA LYS A 133 -2.67 -21.89 -13.62
C LYS A 133 -1.63 -22.79 -12.93
N GLY A 134 -2.08 -23.82 -12.21
CA GLY A 134 -1.21 -24.55 -11.30
C GLY A 134 -0.93 -23.78 -10.00
N ASN A 135 0.23 -24.01 -9.41
CA ASN A 135 0.70 -23.41 -8.15
C ASN A 135 1.78 -22.37 -8.47
N VAL A 136 1.34 -21.25 -9.02
CA VAL A 136 2.22 -20.20 -9.55
C VAL A 136 2.12 -18.96 -8.69
N GLU A 137 3.27 -18.41 -8.29
CA GLU A 137 3.35 -17.11 -7.61
C GLU A 137 3.94 -16.06 -8.54
N VAL A 138 3.25 -14.93 -8.70
CA VAL A 138 3.75 -13.75 -9.42
C VAL A 138 3.79 -12.55 -8.48
N ARG A 139 4.98 -11.98 -8.28
CA ARG A 139 5.21 -10.92 -7.28
C ARG A 139 6.27 -9.90 -7.70
N GLY A 140 6.50 -8.90 -6.86
CA GLY A 140 7.38 -7.77 -7.16
C GLY A 140 6.80 -6.86 -8.22
N LEU A 141 7.68 -6.28 -9.03
CA LEU A 141 7.31 -5.53 -10.24
C LEU A 141 7.22 -6.41 -11.50
N ALA A 142 6.90 -7.70 -11.34
CA ALA A 142 6.78 -8.61 -12.48
C ALA A 142 5.73 -8.09 -13.46
N CYS A 143 6.09 -7.99 -14.74
CA CYS A 143 5.18 -7.54 -15.80
C CYS A 143 5.05 -8.67 -16.83
N LEU A 144 3.86 -9.26 -16.95
CA LEU A 144 3.55 -10.30 -17.90
C LEU A 144 2.53 -9.78 -18.91
N ILE A 145 2.94 -9.68 -20.17
CA ILE A 145 2.12 -9.17 -21.26
C ILE A 145 1.99 -10.26 -22.33
N GLY A 146 0.78 -10.76 -22.54
CA GLY A 146 0.47 -11.72 -23.60
C GLY A 146 0.09 -11.01 -24.90
N LEU A 147 0.68 -11.42 -26.02
CA LEU A 147 0.58 -10.64 -27.27
C LEU A 147 -0.77 -10.74 -27.97
N ASN A 148 -1.27 -11.97 -28.21
CA ASN A 148 -2.51 -12.19 -28.94
C ASN A 148 -3.16 -13.52 -28.56
N GLU A 149 -4.41 -13.68 -28.97
CA GLU A 149 -5.24 -14.86 -28.65
C GLU A 149 -4.63 -16.17 -29.18
N GLU A 150 -4.11 -16.15 -30.41
CA GLU A 150 -3.53 -17.33 -31.07
C GLU A 150 -2.27 -17.85 -30.35
N ASN A 151 -1.51 -16.94 -29.72
CA ASN A 151 -0.29 -17.24 -28.98
C ASN A 151 -0.39 -16.81 -27.51
N ARG A 152 -1.50 -17.18 -26.88
CA ARG A 152 -1.73 -16.93 -25.45
C ARG A 152 -0.55 -17.45 -24.62
N THR A 153 0.01 -16.58 -23.78
CA THR A 153 1.07 -16.96 -22.85
C THR A 153 0.48 -17.84 -21.76
N VAL A 154 0.91 -19.10 -21.64
CA VAL A 154 0.44 -20.03 -20.60
C VAL A 154 1.58 -20.32 -19.63
N ILE A 155 1.34 -20.09 -18.35
CA ILE A 155 2.24 -20.41 -17.24
C ILE A 155 1.52 -21.41 -16.35
N ASP A 156 2.11 -22.60 -16.18
CA ASP A 156 1.49 -23.74 -15.52
C ASP A 156 2.53 -24.58 -14.77
N GLY A 157 2.16 -25.12 -13.62
CA GLY A 157 3.01 -25.93 -12.74
C GLY A 157 3.33 -25.23 -11.42
N ASP A 158 4.46 -25.61 -10.83
CA ASP A 158 5.00 -25.02 -9.60
C ASP A 158 6.08 -23.98 -9.96
N ILE A 159 5.71 -22.71 -10.10
CA ILE A 159 6.59 -21.65 -10.64
C ILE A 159 6.52 -20.40 -9.76
N ILE A 160 7.67 -19.78 -9.51
CA ILE A 160 7.75 -18.44 -8.90
C ILE A 160 8.32 -17.48 -9.94
N ILE A 161 7.54 -16.46 -10.28
CA ILE A 161 7.93 -15.35 -11.13
C ILE A 161 8.02 -14.10 -10.26
N PHE A 162 9.18 -13.48 -10.21
CA PHE A 162 9.36 -12.25 -9.46
C PHE A 162 10.30 -11.32 -10.21
N SER A 163 10.02 -10.01 -10.12
CA SER A 163 11.00 -9.00 -10.50
C SER A 163 11.84 -8.63 -9.29
N SER A 164 13.16 -8.84 -9.37
CA SER A 164 14.12 -8.29 -8.41
C SER A 164 14.46 -6.82 -8.70
N LEU A 165 14.08 -6.30 -9.86
CA LEU A 165 14.20 -4.88 -10.17
C LEU A 165 13.15 -4.11 -9.38
N GLY A 166 13.61 -3.31 -8.43
CA GLY A 166 13.00 -2.00 -8.16
C GLY A 166 11.83 -1.91 -7.19
N ILE A 167 11.68 -2.82 -6.21
CA ILE A 167 11.21 -2.31 -4.91
C ILE A 167 12.48 -2.00 -4.13
N LYS A 168 13.07 -0.83 -4.39
CA LYS A 168 13.99 -0.25 -3.40
C LYS A 168 13.07 0.17 -2.26
N LYS A 169 12.70 -0.79 -1.39
CA LYS A 169 11.98 -0.49 -0.16
C LYS A 169 12.84 0.53 0.53
N TRP A 170 12.33 1.76 0.59
CA TRP A 170 13.06 2.77 1.31
C TRP A 170 12.97 2.38 2.77
N ASP A 171 14.07 1.92 3.35
CA ASP A 171 14.13 1.75 4.79
C ASP A 171 14.07 3.15 5.40
N VAL A 172 13.21 3.37 6.38
CA VAL A 172 13.11 4.64 7.10
C VAL A 172 13.36 4.35 8.57
N LYS A 173 14.44 4.90 9.11
CA LYS A 173 14.81 4.64 10.50
C LYS A 173 14.09 5.59 11.43
N ILE A 174 13.42 5.05 12.45
CA ILE A 174 12.87 5.84 13.55
C ILE A 174 13.87 5.85 14.70
N CYS A 175 14.32 7.05 15.08
CA CYS A 175 15.31 7.23 16.12
C CYS A 175 14.82 8.15 17.24
N SER A 176 15.21 7.83 18.47
CA SER A 176 15.08 8.75 19.60
C SER A 176 16.30 9.67 19.69
N ARG A 177 16.18 10.81 20.38
CA ARG A 177 17.33 11.67 20.70
C ARG A 177 18.45 10.85 21.36
N LYS A 178 18.09 10.01 22.34
CA LYS A 178 19.05 9.16 23.07
C LYS A 178 19.82 8.22 22.12
N ILE A 179 19.18 7.68 21.09
CA ILE A 179 19.83 6.83 20.10
C ILE A 179 20.82 7.65 19.28
N ILE A 180 20.39 8.80 18.73
CA ILE A 180 21.25 9.65 17.91
C ILE A 180 22.47 10.15 18.69
N GLU A 181 22.29 10.60 19.92
CA GLU A 181 23.36 11.23 20.71
C GLU A 181 24.39 10.22 21.22
N ASN A 182 23.97 9.01 21.60
CA ASN A 182 24.85 8.02 22.24
C ASN A 182 25.48 7.01 21.28
N HIS A 183 24.95 6.84 20.06
CA HIS A 183 25.50 5.89 19.10
C HIS A 183 26.12 6.64 17.92
N SER A 184 27.42 6.42 17.70
CA SER A 184 28.18 6.92 16.53
C SER A 184 27.84 6.16 15.24
N ASP A 185 27.23 4.97 15.35
CA ASP A 185 27.13 4.00 14.26
C ASP A 185 25.74 3.99 13.60
N ILE A 186 25.21 5.17 13.27
CA ILE A 186 23.91 5.31 12.57
C ILE A 186 24.07 5.03 11.06
N GLY A 187 24.84 3.99 10.73
CA GLY A 187 25.26 3.66 9.37
C GLY A 187 26.42 4.54 8.92
N LEU A 188 27.65 4.06 9.09
CA LEU A 188 28.82 4.60 8.41
C LEU A 188 29.09 3.80 7.11
N PRO A 189 29.51 4.44 6.02
CA PRO A 189 29.76 5.88 5.90
C PRO A 189 28.49 6.66 5.49
N GLN A 190 28.51 7.96 5.80
CA GLN A 190 27.47 8.97 5.57
C GLN A 190 26.74 8.80 4.23
N ASN A 191 25.42 8.65 4.34
CA ASN A 191 24.45 8.74 3.26
C ASN A 191 23.05 8.97 3.87
N ASN A 192 22.94 9.85 4.87
CA ASN A 192 21.75 10.00 5.71
C ASN A 192 21.10 11.38 5.54
N ALA A 193 19.78 11.40 5.36
CA ALA A 193 18.94 12.59 5.44
C ALA A 193 18.07 12.50 6.71
N VAL A 194 18.14 13.50 7.59
CA VAL A 194 17.42 13.46 8.87
C VAL A 194 16.27 14.46 8.89
N ILE A 195 15.08 13.99 9.27
CA ILE A 195 13.94 14.83 9.65
C ILE A 195 13.87 14.80 11.18
N SER A 196 14.23 15.92 11.82
CA SER A 196 14.38 16.04 13.28
C SER A 196 13.28 16.92 13.86
N PHE A 197 12.32 16.29 14.54
CA PHE A 197 11.24 16.96 15.26
C PHE A 197 11.73 17.43 16.63
N TYR A 198 11.43 18.68 16.98
CA TYR A 198 11.74 19.28 18.28
C TYR A 198 10.58 20.12 18.82
N ASP A 199 10.54 20.26 20.14
CA ASP A 199 9.57 21.11 20.82
C ASP A 199 10.05 22.57 20.80
N PRO A 200 9.36 23.49 20.09
CA PRO A 200 9.77 24.89 19.99
C PRO A 200 9.65 25.64 21.32
N ASN A 201 8.70 25.27 22.20
CA ASN A 201 8.54 25.90 23.51
C ASN A 201 9.72 25.54 24.43
N ARG A 202 10.15 24.27 24.43
CA ARG A 202 11.37 23.87 25.16
C ARG A 202 12.60 24.54 24.59
N TYR A 203 12.74 24.59 23.27
CA TYR A 203 13.88 25.24 22.62
C TYR A 203 14.01 26.74 22.95
N ASN A 204 12.89 27.45 23.00
CA ASN A 204 12.91 28.89 23.27
C ASN A 204 13.06 29.25 24.76
N ASN A 205 12.58 28.39 25.67
CA ASN A 205 12.47 28.73 27.10
C ASN A 205 13.44 27.96 28.02
N ASP A 206 13.87 26.75 27.65
CA ASP A 206 14.82 25.95 28.43
C ASP A 206 16.25 26.17 27.93
N LYS A 207 17.06 26.88 28.73
CA LYS A 207 18.46 27.19 28.41
C LYS A 207 19.35 25.96 28.24
N ASN A 208 18.93 24.81 28.77
CA ASN A 208 19.66 23.55 28.66
C ASN A 208 19.19 22.69 27.49
N TYR A 209 18.06 23.02 26.85
CA TYR A 209 17.57 22.30 25.68
C TYR A 209 18.28 22.82 24.42
N LYS A 210 18.96 21.92 23.72
CA LYS A 210 19.58 22.20 22.42
C LYS A 210 19.03 21.25 21.38
N LEU A 211 19.06 21.66 20.11
CA LEU A 211 18.82 20.75 19.00
C LEU A 211 19.90 19.67 18.98
N VAL A 212 19.54 18.50 18.48
CA VAL A 212 20.48 17.37 18.32
C VAL A 212 21.52 17.74 17.27
N ASP A 213 22.81 17.50 17.55
CA ASP A 213 23.89 17.76 16.59
C ASP A 213 24.11 16.55 15.67
N TYR A 214 24.06 16.84 14.37
CA TYR A 214 24.15 15.87 13.28
C TYR A 214 25.38 16.09 12.39
N SER A 215 26.26 17.04 12.72
CA SER A 215 27.35 17.50 11.84
C SER A 215 28.30 16.38 11.35
N GLU A 216 28.40 15.27 12.09
CA GLU A 216 29.19 14.08 11.69
C GLU A 216 28.32 12.85 11.38
N LYS A 217 26.98 12.98 11.46
CA LYS A 217 26.02 11.86 11.44
C LYS A 217 25.07 11.88 10.24
N ALA A 218 24.91 13.03 9.58
CA ALA A 218 23.99 13.20 8.44
C ALA A 218 24.54 14.16 7.38
N ASP A 219 24.21 13.89 6.12
CA ASP A 219 24.56 14.72 4.97
C ASP A 219 23.61 15.90 4.82
N SER A 220 22.36 15.72 5.25
CA SER A 220 21.33 16.75 5.22
C SER A 220 20.38 16.60 6.39
N VAL A 221 19.92 17.72 6.94
CA VAL A 221 19.05 17.75 8.11
C VAL A 221 17.96 18.80 7.93
N LEU A 222 16.71 18.39 8.16
CA LEU A 222 15.55 19.25 8.25
C LEU A 222 15.04 19.23 9.69
N TYR A 223 15.07 20.38 10.36
CA TYR A 223 14.48 20.55 11.69
C TYR A 223 13.04 20.99 11.58
N ILE A 224 12.14 20.25 12.23
CA ILE A 224 10.69 20.52 12.23
C ILE A 224 10.26 20.94 13.64
N PRO A 225 9.87 22.21 13.85
CA PRO A 225 9.24 22.62 15.09
C PRO A 225 7.84 22.02 15.16
N LEU A 226 7.57 21.21 16.18
CA LEU A 226 6.24 20.67 16.41
C LEU A 226 6.02 20.47 17.91
N ASP A 227 5.12 21.24 18.50
CA ASP A 227 4.71 21.07 19.89
C ASP A 227 3.60 20.00 20.05
N ASP A 228 3.37 19.55 21.29
CA ASP A 228 2.43 18.46 21.60
C ASP A 228 0.94 18.85 21.46
N PHE A 229 0.64 20.14 21.26
CA PHE A 229 -0.72 20.69 21.21
C PHE A 229 -1.15 21.14 19.82
N GLN A 230 -0.22 21.20 18.86
CA GLN A 230 -0.52 21.53 17.48
C GLN A 230 -1.44 20.48 16.85
N THR A 231 -2.47 20.95 16.15
CA THR A 231 -3.45 20.11 15.44
C THR A 231 -3.19 20.07 13.93
N GLU A 232 -2.13 20.73 13.46
CA GLU A 232 -1.75 20.85 12.05
C GLU A 232 -0.23 20.83 11.95
N LEU A 233 0.29 20.44 10.79
CA LEU A 233 1.72 20.44 10.46
C LEU A 233 2.01 21.36 9.26
N PRO A 234 2.19 22.68 9.48
CA PRO A 234 2.46 23.64 8.41
C PRO A 234 3.72 23.32 7.59
N GLU A 235 4.66 22.59 8.17
CA GLU A 235 5.91 22.18 7.54
C GLU A 235 5.79 20.93 6.65
N ALA A 236 4.60 20.33 6.51
CA ALA A 236 4.41 19.09 5.75
C ALA A 236 4.94 19.19 4.30
N GLU A 237 4.69 20.29 3.60
CA GLU A 237 5.22 20.52 2.24
C GLU A 237 6.75 20.52 2.20
N LYS A 238 7.41 21.10 3.22
CA LYS A 238 8.88 21.10 3.33
C LYS A 238 9.42 19.70 3.60
N ILE A 239 8.68 18.91 4.37
CA ILE A 239 9.02 17.49 4.59
C ILE A 239 8.96 16.76 3.25
N ALA A 240 7.89 16.93 2.47
CA ALA A 240 7.77 16.29 1.16
C ALA A 240 8.91 16.69 0.21
N GLU A 241 9.21 17.99 0.09
CA GLU A 241 10.33 18.48 -0.72
C GLU A 241 11.66 17.84 -0.29
N PHE A 242 11.92 17.79 1.01
CA PHE A 242 13.14 17.21 1.57
C PHE A 242 13.24 15.69 1.35
N VAL A 243 12.12 14.98 1.47
CA VAL A 243 12.03 13.54 1.19
C VAL A 243 12.35 13.31 -0.28
N TYR A 244 11.72 14.01 -1.22
CA TYR A 244 12.06 13.84 -2.64
C TYR A 244 13.49 14.27 -3.00
N PHE A 245 14.06 15.26 -2.29
CA PHE A 245 15.49 15.56 -2.39
C PHE A 245 16.33 14.35 -1.95
N ALA A 246 16.03 13.76 -0.79
CA ALA A 246 16.72 12.58 -0.28
C ALA A 246 16.60 11.38 -1.22
N GLU A 247 15.42 11.18 -1.83
CA GLU A 247 15.16 10.14 -2.82
C GLU A 247 16.06 10.31 -4.05
N SER A 248 16.10 11.53 -4.62
CA SER A 248 16.92 11.85 -5.81
C SER A 248 18.43 11.68 -5.59
N LYS A 249 18.86 11.69 -4.32
CA LYS A 249 20.25 11.51 -3.88
C LYS A 249 20.51 10.12 -3.31
N GLU A 250 19.50 9.25 -3.31
CA GLU A 250 19.55 7.91 -2.76
C GLU A 250 19.97 7.85 -1.27
N LEU A 251 19.58 8.86 -0.48
CA LEU A 251 19.91 8.95 0.95
C LEU A 251 19.00 8.04 1.78
N GLN A 252 19.53 7.49 2.87
CA GLN A 252 18.79 6.83 3.94
C GLN A 252 18.05 7.89 4.77
N ILE A 253 16.73 7.79 4.88
CA ILE A 253 15.97 8.70 5.74
C ILE A 253 16.00 8.22 7.19
N ILE A 254 16.16 9.18 8.09
CA ILE A 254 16.00 9.00 9.52
C ILE A 254 14.96 10.00 10.01
N CYS A 255 13.85 9.51 10.55
CA CYS A 255 12.89 10.32 11.29
C CYS A 255 13.26 10.28 12.78
N GLN A 256 13.49 11.45 13.37
CA GLN A 256 13.91 11.55 14.76
C GLN A 256 13.00 12.48 15.56
N CYS A 257 12.66 12.06 16.78
CA CYS A 257 12.07 12.93 17.81
C CYS A 257 12.67 12.57 19.19
N GLU A 258 12.20 13.20 20.27
CA GLU A 258 12.75 12.98 21.61
C GLU A 258 12.76 11.49 22.02
N SER A 259 11.62 10.80 21.86
CA SER A 259 11.43 9.41 22.27
C SER A 259 11.61 8.36 21.17
N GLY A 260 11.68 8.76 19.89
CA GLY A 260 11.69 7.83 18.75
C GLY A 260 10.35 7.11 18.57
N GLN A 261 9.27 7.82 18.88
CA GLN A 261 7.87 7.40 18.80
C GLN A 261 7.05 8.58 18.28
N ASN A 262 5.72 8.45 18.19
CA ASN A 262 4.80 9.57 17.97
C ASN A 262 5.15 10.33 16.67
N ARG A 263 5.51 11.62 16.71
CA ARG A 263 5.89 12.45 15.53
C ARG A 263 6.82 11.76 14.54
N SER A 264 7.94 11.22 15.03
CA SER A 264 8.94 10.54 14.17
C SER A 264 8.39 9.26 13.54
N ALA A 265 7.50 8.56 14.24
CA ALA A 265 6.89 7.34 13.74
C ALA A 265 5.75 7.64 12.75
N GLY A 266 4.94 8.68 12.99
CA GLY A 266 3.91 9.14 12.05
C GLY A 266 4.51 9.58 10.72
N CYS A 267 5.58 10.38 10.78
CA CYS A 267 6.32 10.80 9.58
C CYS A 267 6.96 9.62 8.85
N ALA A 268 7.60 8.69 9.57
CA ALA A 268 8.18 7.49 8.95
C ALA A 268 7.11 6.58 8.32
N ALA A 269 5.98 6.38 8.99
CA ALA A 269 4.85 5.62 8.47
C ALA A 269 4.34 6.24 7.18
N ALA A 270 4.19 7.57 7.10
CA ALA A 270 3.72 8.26 5.90
C ALA A 270 4.68 8.08 4.72
N ILE A 271 5.99 8.23 4.96
CA ILE A 271 7.01 8.01 3.92
C ILE A 271 6.98 6.56 3.44
N LEU A 272 6.89 5.59 4.36
CA LEU A 272 6.80 4.17 3.98
C LEU A 272 5.49 3.84 3.26
N GLU A 273 4.38 4.49 3.62
CA GLU A 273 3.12 4.31 2.89
C GLU A 273 3.25 4.82 1.47
N HIS A 274 3.76 6.04 1.30
CA HIS A 274 3.91 6.68 0.00
C HIS A 274 4.82 5.89 -0.96
N PHE A 275 6.00 5.49 -0.48
CA PHE A 275 7.01 4.84 -1.35
C PHE A 275 6.90 3.32 -1.40
N ASN A 276 6.42 2.69 -0.34
CA ASN A 276 6.42 1.22 -0.20
C ASN A 276 5.03 0.61 0.02
N HIS A 277 3.96 1.40 0.23
CA HIS A 277 2.64 0.95 0.70
C HIS A 277 2.74 0.04 1.91
N SER A 278 3.61 0.42 2.85
CA SER A 278 3.91 -0.38 4.05
C SER A 278 3.93 0.46 5.33
N GLY A 279 3.25 1.62 5.32
CA GLY A 279 3.14 2.50 6.48
C GLY A 279 2.32 1.89 7.60
N ASP A 280 1.31 1.08 7.24
CA ASP A 280 0.42 0.38 8.18
C ASP A 280 1.16 -0.48 9.21
N PHE A 281 2.31 -1.05 8.87
CA PHE A 281 3.13 -1.81 9.81
C PHE A 281 3.60 -0.96 10.99
N ILE A 282 3.85 0.33 10.77
CA ILE A 282 4.23 1.27 11.82
C ILE A 282 2.98 1.88 12.44
N LEU A 283 2.01 2.30 11.62
CA LEU A 283 0.76 2.95 12.05
C LEU A 283 0.00 2.10 13.08
N ASN A 284 -0.14 0.80 12.82
CA ASN A 284 -0.86 -0.14 13.69
C ASN A 284 -0.01 -0.71 14.84
N ASN A 285 1.25 -0.29 14.97
CA ASN A 285 2.15 -0.85 15.97
C ASN A 285 2.16 0.00 17.25
N HIS A 286 1.53 -0.53 18.29
CA HIS A 286 1.44 0.10 19.62
C HIS A 286 2.79 0.46 20.24
N ARG A 287 3.92 -0.13 19.81
CA ARG A 287 5.24 0.28 20.31
C ARG A 287 5.62 1.70 19.87
N TYR A 288 5.19 2.11 18.69
CA TYR A 288 5.60 3.38 18.08
C TYR A 288 4.64 4.51 18.39
N HIS A 289 3.38 4.19 18.73
CA HIS A 289 2.29 5.16 18.97
C HIS A 289 2.32 6.33 17.97
N PRO A 290 2.25 6.07 16.66
CA PRO A 290 2.47 7.09 15.64
C PRO A 290 1.46 8.22 15.76
N ASP A 291 1.92 9.44 15.52
CA ASP A 291 1.03 10.60 15.49
C ASP A 291 0.27 10.61 14.16
N GLU A 292 -1.04 10.35 14.21
CA GLU A 292 -1.90 10.29 13.02
C GLU A 292 -1.97 11.63 12.28
N MET A 293 -1.94 12.76 13.00
CA MET A 293 -1.95 14.08 12.37
C MET A 293 -0.69 14.28 11.53
N VAL A 294 0.47 13.90 12.08
CA VAL A 294 1.74 13.94 11.32
C VAL A 294 1.71 12.95 10.15
N TYR A 295 1.15 11.76 10.34
CA TYR A 295 1.03 10.76 9.28
C TYR A 295 0.26 11.30 8.07
N TYR A 296 -1.00 11.71 8.27
CA TYR A 296 -1.85 12.16 7.17
C TYR A 296 -1.33 13.45 6.54
N ALA A 297 -0.87 14.42 7.35
CA ALA A 297 -0.34 15.67 6.79
C ALA A 297 0.90 15.44 5.91
N VAL A 298 1.81 14.55 6.32
CA VAL A 298 3.00 14.22 5.51
C VAL A 298 2.63 13.39 4.28
N LEU A 299 1.71 12.43 4.41
CA LEU A 299 1.27 11.59 3.29
C LEU A 299 0.60 12.45 2.20
N ASP A 300 -0.38 13.28 2.57
CA ASP A 300 -1.07 14.19 1.66
C ASP A 300 -0.07 15.11 0.93
N ALA A 301 0.93 15.63 1.65
CA ALA A 301 1.97 16.48 1.06
C ALA A 301 2.89 15.71 0.08
N LEU A 302 3.22 14.45 0.38
CA LEU A 302 4.05 13.59 -0.49
C LEU A 302 3.32 13.20 -1.78
N GLU A 303 2.02 12.90 -1.68
CA GLU A 303 1.13 12.62 -2.81
C GLU A 303 1.01 13.85 -3.71
N ALA A 304 0.67 15.00 -3.13
CA ALA A 304 0.54 16.26 -3.86
C ALA A 304 1.85 16.68 -4.55
N PHE A 305 3.01 16.43 -3.92
CA PHE A 305 4.31 16.74 -4.54
C PHE A 305 4.69 15.76 -5.66
N GLY A 306 4.31 14.49 -5.52
CA GLY A 306 4.54 13.46 -6.54
C GLY A 306 3.78 13.71 -7.83
N ASP A 307 2.51 14.14 -7.72
CA ASP A 307 1.65 14.44 -8.88
C ASP A 307 2.09 15.66 -9.70
N ASN A 308 2.91 16.54 -9.10
CA ASN A 308 3.41 17.77 -9.72
C ASN A 308 4.79 17.63 -10.41
N LYS A 309 5.39 16.43 -10.42
CA LYS A 309 6.67 16.12 -11.07
C LYS A 309 6.51 15.38 -12.39
#